data_AF-A0A268U2F4-F1
#
_entry.id   AF-A0A268U2F4-F1
#
_cell.length_a   1.000
_cell.length_b   1.000
_cell.length_c   1.000
_cell.angle_alpha   90.00
_cell.angle_beta   90.00
_cell.angle_gamma   90.00
#
_symmetry.space_group_name_H-M   'P 1'
#
loop_
_entity.id
_entity.type
_entity.pdbx_description
1 polymer ?
#
loop_
_entity_poly.entity_id
_entity_poly.type
_entity_poly.pdbx_seq_one_letter_code
_entity_poly.pdbx_strand_id
1 'polypeptide(L)'
;MEKIRLKLRAYDHRVLDRSVSSIVNAVKRTGSEIIGPVPLPTRKRRYTVIRSPHVNKDSREQFEIRKHSRIIDIMSATPNTVESLMKLDLAPEVDVEVMTLK
;
A
#
# COMPACT_ATOMS: atom_id res chain seq x y z
N MET A 1 17.55 -17.90 -5.57
CA MET A 1 16.64 -17.38 -4.52
C MET A 1 15.88 -16.24 -5.14
N GLU A 2 14.57 -16.42 -5.34
CA GLU A 2 13.74 -15.38 -5.95
C GLU A 2 13.35 -14.35 -4.88
N LYS A 3 13.60 -13.08 -5.20
CA LYS A 3 13.22 -11.96 -4.34
C LYS A 3 11.88 -11.43 -4.83
N ILE A 4 10.93 -11.31 -3.91
CA ILE A 4 9.61 -10.73 -4.20
C ILE A 4 9.53 -9.38 -3.52
N ARG A 5 9.19 -8.36 -4.30
CA ARG A 5 8.88 -7.02 -3.81
C ARG A 5 7.38 -6.80 -3.88
N LEU A 6 6.78 -6.53 -2.73
CA LEU A 6 5.38 -6.15 -2.61
C LEU A 6 5.29 -4.64 -2.43
N LYS A 7 4.52 -3.98 -3.29
CA LYS A 7 4.19 -2.57 -3.16
C LYS A 7 2.71 -2.42 -2.86
N LEU A 8 2.42 -1.96 -1.66
CA LEU A 8 1.06 -1.78 -1.14
C LEU A 8 0.69 -0.31 -1.23
N ARG A 9 -0.52 -0.01 -1.71
CA ARG A 9 -1.00 1.36 -1.85
C ARG A 9 -2.44 1.46 -1.39
N ALA A 10 -2.77 2.54 -0.68
CA ALA A 10 -4.15 2.78 -0.24
C ALA A 10 -4.41 4.28 -0.03
N TYR A 11 -5.69 4.66 0.05
CA TYR A 11 -6.10 6.02 0.41
C TYR A 11 -6.15 6.23 1.93
N ASP A 12 -6.51 5.20 2.70
CA ASP A 12 -6.41 5.22 4.17
C ASP A 12 -5.14 4.46 4.63
N HIS A 13 -4.37 5.12 5.50
CA HIS A 13 -3.19 4.53 6.12
C HIS A 13 -3.54 3.47 7.17
N ARG A 14 -4.68 3.58 7.86
CA ARG A 14 -5.05 2.65 8.94
C ARG A 14 -5.28 1.25 8.42
N VAL A 15 -6.00 1.14 7.31
CA VAL A 15 -6.27 -0.13 6.64
C VAL A 15 -4.99 -0.69 6.04
N LEU A 16 -4.16 0.17 5.43
CA LEU A 16 -2.85 -0.21 4.90
C LEU A 16 -1.93 -0.82 5.97
N ASP A 17 -1.84 -0.18 7.14
CA ASP A 17 -0.96 -0.63 8.22
C ASP A 17 -1.46 -1.95 8.83
N ARG A 18 -2.79 -2.16 8.92
CA ARG A 18 -3.38 -3.45 9.30
C ARG A 18 -3.02 -4.55 8.30
N SER A 19 -3.21 -4.29 7.01
CA SER A 19 -2.88 -5.25 5.95
C SER A 19 -1.38 -5.59 5.92
N VAL A 20 -0.51 -4.59 6.07
CA VAL A 20 0.94 -4.78 6.21
C VAL A 20 1.26 -5.67 7.40
N SER A 21 0.66 -5.42 8.57
CA SER A 21 0.89 -6.24 9.76
C SER A 21 0.45 -7.69 9.54
N SER A 22 -0.69 -7.91 8.88
CA SER A 22 -1.17 -9.26 8.55
C SER A 22 -0.20 -9.99 7.61
N ILE A 23 0.30 -9.32 6.56
CA ILE A 23 1.29 -9.88 5.64
C ILE A 23 2.59 -10.22 6.37
N VAL A 24 3.10 -9.30 7.19
CA VAL A 24 4.34 -9.52 7.96
C VAL A 24 4.17 -10.71 8.91
N ASN A 25 3.03 -10.85 9.57
CA ASN A 25 2.76 -11.98 10.45
C ASN A 25 2.65 -13.31 9.68
N ALA A 26 2.02 -13.31 8.50
CA ALA A 26 1.91 -14.50 7.66
C ALA A 26 3.29 -14.98 7.18
N VAL A 27 4.13 -14.06 6.70
CA VAL A 27 5.47 -14.39 6.20
C VAL A 27 6.42 -14.80 7.33
N LYS A 28 6.25 -14.24 8.54
CA LYS A 28 6.98 -14.72 9.74
C LYS A 28 6.59 -16.15 10.12
N ARG A 29 5.32 -16.54 10.01
CA ARG A 29 4.85 -17.91 10.31
C ARG A 29 5.47 -18.94 9.38
N THR A 30 5.71 -18.59 8.13
CA THR A 30 6.29 -19.48 7.13
C THR A 30 7.82 -19.52 7.15
N GLY A 31 8.48 -18.69 7.97
CA GLY A 31 9.92 -18.71 8.19
C GLY A 31 10.75 -17.99 7.13
N SER A 32 10.15 -17.13 6.31
CA SER A 32 10.87 -16.35 5.30
C SER A 32 11.44 -15.06 5.85
N GLU A 33 12.64 -14.70 5.38
CA GLU A 33 13.29 -13.43 5.74
C GLU A 33 12.61 -12.26 5.03
N ILE A 34 12.25 -11.25 5.83
CA ILE A 34 11.56 -10.03 5.40
C ILE A 34 12.47 -8.84 5.66
N ILE A 35 12.60 -7.98 4.66
CA ILE A 35 13.03 -6.60 4.86
C ILE A 35 11.77 -5.80 5.14
N GLY A 36 11.73 -5.23 6.35
CA GLY A 36 10.53 -4.70 7.00
C GLY A 36 9.74 -3.68 6.18
N PRO A 37 8.51 -3.35 6.61
CA PRO A 37 7.63 -2.46 5.87
C PRO A 37 8.19 -1.04 5.82
N VAL A 38 8.74 -0.67 4.67
CA VAL A 38 9.32 0.66 4.45
C VAL A 38 8.20 1.64 4.06
N PRO A 39 7.93 2.69 4.86
CA PRO A 39 7.06 3.79 4.44
C PRO A 39 7.67 4.50 3.24
N LEU A 40 6.93 4.59 2.15
CA LEU A 40 7.25 5.54 1.09
C LEU A 40 6.55 6.88 1.34
N PRO A 41 7.14 7.99 0.85
CA PRO A 41 6.51 9.30 0.92
C PRO A 41 5.09 9.28 0.35
N THR A 42 4.15 9.83 1.12
CA THR A 42 2.74 9.91 0.71
C THR A 42 2.60 10.91 -0.43
N ARG A 43 2.05 10.47 -1.56
CA ARG A 43 1.77 11.37 -2.69
C ARG A 43 0.47 12.12 -2.42
N LYS A 44 0.53 13.45 -2.39
CA LYS A 44 -0.64 14.33 -2.17
C LYS A 44 -0.96 15.06 -3.47
N ARG A 45 -2.17 14.87 -4.02
CA ARG A 45 -2.68 15.65 -5.15
C ARG A 45 -3.74 16.62 -4.63
N ARG A 46 -3.56 17.91 -4.87
CA ARG A 46 -4.45 18.97 -4.39
C ARG A 46 -5.26 19.53 -5.56
N TYR A 47 -6.54 19.76 -5.32
CA TYR A 47 -7.49 20.31 -6.27
C TYR A 47 -8.19 21.49 -5.62
N THR A 48 -8.15 22.64 -6.28
CA THR A 48 -8.87 23.83 -5.83
C THR A 48 -10.00 24.10 -6.79
N VAL A 49 -11.23 24.16 -6.29
CA VAL A 49 -12.44 24.48 -7.08
C VAL A 49 -13.13 25.71 -6.52
N ILE A 50 -13.90 26.40 -7.36
CA ILE A 50 -14.76 27.50 -6.92
C ILE A 50 -16.00 26.87 -6.28
N ARG A 51 -16.42 27.37 -5.10
CA ARG A 51 -17.64 26.88 -4.43
C ARG A 51 -18.93 27.30 -5.14
N SER A 52 -18.96 28.54 -5.62
CA SER A 52 -20.12 29.10 -6.31
C SER A 52 -20.10 28.73 -7.80
N PRO A 53 -21.26 28.40 -8.41
CA PRO A 53 -21.35 28.23 -9.85
C PRO A 53 -21.16 29.55 -10.62
N HIS A 54 -21.34 30.71 -9.98
CA HIS A 54 -21.21 32.02 -10.63
C HIS A 54 -20.52 33.07 -9.74
N VAL A 55 -19.71 33.93 -10.37
CA VAL A 55 -19.07 35.18 -9.89
C VAL A 55 -18.09 35.10 -8.70
N ASN A 56 -18.35 34.31 -7.65
CA ASN A 56 -17.58 34.37 -6.40
C ASN A 56 -16.21 33.66 -6.48
N LYS A 57 -15.19 34.33 -7.04
CA LYS A 57 -13.83 33.77 -7.30
C LYS A 57 -12.98 33.55 -6.04
N ASP A 58 -13.22 34.33 -4.99
CA ASP A 58 -12.44 34.27 -3.74
C ASP A 58 -12.91 33.13 -2.83
N SER A 59 -14.14 32.67 -3.02
CA SER A 59 -14.69 31.51 -2.33
C SER A 59 -14.23 30.21 -3.01
N ARG A 60 -13.10 29.66 -2.53
CA ARG A 60 -12.50 28.41 -3.04
C ARG A 60 -12.60 27.28 -2.03
N GLU A 61 -12.72 26.07 -2.54
CA GLU A 61 -12.65 24.83 -1.77
C GLU A 61 -11.43 24.02 -2.16
N GLN A 62 -10.77 23.45 -1.15
CA GLN A 62 -9.52 22.74 -1.30
C GLN A 62 -9.76 21.27 -0.99
N PHE A 63 -9.63 20.43 -2.00
CA PHE A 63 -9.70 18.99 -1.88
C PHE A 63 -8.30 18.40 -2.05
N GLU A 64 -8.04 17.27 -1.41
CA GLU A 64 -6.82 16.52 -1.67
C GLU A 64 -7.06 15.01 -1.68
N ILE A 65 -6.32 14.33 -2.56
CA ILE A 65 -6.23 12.89 -2.60
C ILE A 65 -4.85 12.52 -2.08
N ARG A 66 -4.81 11.77 -0.99
CA ARG A 66 -3.57 11.23 -0.39
C ARG A 66 -3.46 9.76 -0.78
N LYS A 67 -2.35 9.38 -1.40
CA LYS A 67 -2.02 7.98 -1.67
C LYS A 67 -0.83 7.58 -0.80
N HIS A 68 -1.10 6.73 0.17
CA HIS A 68 -0.09 6.12 1.03
C HIS A 68 0.52 4.92 0.32
N SER A 69 1.82 4.69 0.52
CA SER A 69 2.53 3.59 -0.13
C SER A 69 3.50 2.95 0.84
N ARG A 70 3.55 1.62 0.84
CA ARG A 70 4.50 0.81 1.63
C ARG A 70 5.18 -0.19 0.70
N ILE A 71 6.45 -0.47 0.96
CA ILE A 71 7.19 -1.55 0.28
C ILE A 71 7.58 -2.60 1.32
N ILE A 72 7.45 -3.86 0.94
CA ILE A 72 7.93 -5.02 1.69
C ILE A 72 8.73 -5.87 0.72
N ASP A 73 9.95 -6.24 1.09
CA ASP A 73 10.79 -7.13 0.29
C ASP A 73 10.96 -8.46 1.03
N ILE A 74 10.71 -9.57 0.32
CA ILE A 74 10.88 -10.94 0.81
C ILE A 74 12.13 -11.50 0.12
N MET A 75 13.15 -11.84 0.91
CA MET A 75 14.47 -12.24 0.40
C MET A 75 14.54 -13.70 -0.04
N SER A 76 13.79 -14.57 0.63
CA SER A 76 13.71 -16.00 0.30
C SER A 76 12.25 -16.43 0.25
N ALA A 77 11.66 -16.37 -0.94
CA ALA A 77 10.30 -16.85 -1.16
C ALA A 77 10.30 -18.39 -1.27
N THR A 78 9.61 -19.06 -0.35
CA THR A 78 9.31 -20.50 -0.47
C THR A 78 7.95 -20.68 -1.17
N PRO A 79 7.68 -21.81 -1.85
CA PRO A 79 6.38 -22.05 -2.48
C PRO A 79 5.20 -21.88 -1.51
N ASN A 80 5.38 -22.32 -0.26
CA ASN A 80 4.40 -22.18 0.82
C ASN A 80 4.12 -20.70 1.16
N THR A 81 5.11 -19.81 1.03
CA THR A 81 4.92 -18.36 1.26
C THR A 81 4.09 -17.72 0.15
N VAL A 82 4.31 -18.10 -1.10
CA VAL A 82 3.57 -17.56 -2.25
C VAL A 82 2.09 -17.95 -2.15
N GLU A 83 1.82 -19.20 -1.81
CA GLU A 83 0.46 -19.69 -1.61
C GLU A 83 -0.24 -19.00 -0.42
N SER A 84 0.50 -18.80 0.68
CA SER A 84 -0.03 -18.09 1.87
C SER A 84 -0.34 -16.62 1.59
N LEU A 85 0.43 -15.96 0.70
CA LEU A 85 0.17 -14.58 0.29
C LEU A 85 -1.07 -14.46 -0.60
N MET A 86 -1.30 -15.42 -1.49
CA MET A 86 -2.49 -15.43 -2.36
C MET A 86 -3.78 -15.74 -1.59
N LYS A 87 -3.69 -16.55 -0.53
CA LYS A 87 -4.85 -16.89 0.33
C LYS A 87 -5.18 -15.82 1.37
N LEU A 88 -4.39 -14.76 1.47
CA LEU A 88 -4.59 -13.76 2.52
C LEU A 88 -5.75 -12.83 2.15
N ASP A 89 -6.77 -12.77 3.01
CA ASP A 89 -7.88 -11.84 2.85
C ASP A 89 -7.41 -10.41 3.12
N LEU A 90 -7.18 -9.67 2.04
CA LEU A 90 -6.83 -8.26 2.09
C LEU A 90 -8.08 -7.40 1.98
N ALA A 91 -8.06 -6.28 2.70
CA ALA A 91 -9.14 -5.31 2.58
C ALA A 91 -9.23 -4.80 1.13
N PRO A 92 -10.44 -4.64 0.56
CA PRO A 92 -10.64 -4.30 -0.85
C PRO A 92 -10.08 -2.92 -1.24
N GLU A 93 -9.79 -2.08 -0.25
CA GLU A 93 -9.27 -0.72 -0.42
C GLU A 93 -7.74 -0.68 -0.66
N VAL A 94 -7.05 -1.81 -0.49
CA VAL A 94 -5.59 -1.92 -0.62
C VAL A 94 -5.23 -2.48 -1.99
N ASP A 95 -4.51 -1.67 -2.76
CA ASP A 95 -3.92 -2.03 -4.04
C ASP A 95 -2.56 -2.72 -3.80
N VAL A 96 -2.41 -3.94 -4.30
CA VAL A 96 -1.21 -4.77 -4.13
C VAL A 96 -0.56 -4.99 -5.48
N GLU A 97 0.70 -4.59 -5.60
CA GLU A 97 1.53 -4.80 -6.78
C GLU A 97 2.68 -5.75 -6.41
N VAL A 98 2.73 -6.89 -7.09
CA VAL A 98 3.76 -7.92 -6.90
C VAL A 98 4.80 -7.78 -7.99
N MET A 99 6.06 -7.60 -7.61
CA MET A 99 7.20 -7.53 -8.53
C MET A 99 8.19 -8.63 -8.18
N THR A 100 8.45 -9.53 -9.14
CA THR A 100 9.53 -10.51 -9.03
C THR A 100 10.84 -9.88 -9.49
N LEU A 101 11.85 -9.93 -8.63
CA LEU A 101 13.21 -9.51 -8.97
C LEU A 101 14.00 -10.77 -9.34
N LYS A 102 14.57 -10.75 -10.56
CA LYS A 102 15.49 -11.79 -11.04
C LYS A 102 16.82 -11.73 -10.30
#